data_AF-A0A380K1I8-F1
#
_entry.id   AF-A0A380K1I8-F1
#
_cell.length_a   1.000
_cell.length_b   1.000
_cell.length_c   1.000
_cell.angle_alpha   90.00
_cell.angle_beta   90.00
_cell.angle_gamma   90.00
#
_symmetry.space_group_name_H-M   'P 1'
#
loop_
_entity.id
_entity.type
_entity.pdbx_description
1 polymer ?
#
loop_
_entity_poly.entity_id
_entity_poly.type
_entity_poly.pdbx_seq_one_letter_code
_entity_poly.pdbx_strand_id
1 'polypeptide(L)'
;MYSLLLGYNFKKEKDLSYLASFHARFEQIHPFADGNGRVGRLILYKECLKEGITPFIVDDTRKADYYNALEQFQAYDNHQPLIDYFASEQKFYANYLKNKGFAGKINDSKDRDVINKKSKSADDSHKKPNKTKGFSL
;
A
#
# COMPACT_ATOMS: atom_id res chain seq x y z
N MET A 1 7.63 -2.67 15.02
CA MET A 1 7.14 -1.79 13.92
C MET A 1 8.28 -1.23 13.06
N TYR A 2 9.26 -0.51 13.63
CA TYR A 2 10.33 0.15 12.85
C TYR A 2 11.04 -0.78 11.83
N SER A 3 11.47 -1.98 12.26
CA SER A 3 12.12 -2.96 11.39
C SER A 3 11.23 -3.44 10.25
N LEU A 4 9.92 -3.56 10.47
CA LEU A 4 8.96 -3.95 9.43
C LEU A 4 8.88 -2.86 8.35
N LEU A 5 8.81 -1.59 8.76
CA LEU A 5 8.76 -0.45 7.84
C LEU A 5 10.07 -0.26 7.06
N LEU A 6 11.22 -0.44 7.72
CA LEU A 6 12.50 -0.43 7.03
C LEU A 6 12.56 -1.52 5.95
N GLY A 7 12.22 -2.77 6.31
CA GLY A 7 12.19 -3.87 5.35
C GLY A 7 11.25 -3.60 4.17
N TYR A 8 10.08 -3.02 4.44
CA TYR A 8 9.12 -2.60 3.42
C TYR A 8 9.70 -1.53 2.48
N ASN A 9 10.41 -0.52 3.01
CA ASN A 9 10.98 0.57 2.22
C ASN A 9 12.18 0.12 1.36
N PHE A 10 12.98 -0.84 1.83
CA PHE A 10 14.11 -1.38 1.05
C PHE A 10 13.66 -2.32 -0.08
N LYS A 11 12.48 -2.93 0.02
CA LYS A 11 11.94 -3.82 -1.01
C LYS A 11 11.36 -3.00 -2.18
N LYS A 12 12.10 -2.94 -3.29
CA LYS A 12 11.73 -2.16 -4.51
C LYS A 12 10.41 -2.58 -5.13
N GLU A 13 10.22 -3.88 -5.34
CA GLU A 13 9.01 -4.48 -5.92
C GLU A 13 8.41 -5.44 -4.94
N LYS A 14 7.08 -5.40 -4.78
CA LYS A 14 6.37 -6.23 -3.81
C LYS A 14 5.34 -7.04 -4.57
N ASP A 15 5.41 -8.35 -4.42
CA ASP A 15 4.42 -9.28 -4.92
C ASP A 15 3.41 -9.61 -3.81
N LEU A 16 2.41 -10.44 -4.16
CA LEU A 16 1.37 -10.84 -3.21
C LEU A 16 1.96 -11.58 -2.00
N SER A 17 2.99 -12.41 -2.19
CA SER A 17 3.66 -13.15 -1.12
C SER A 17 4.32 -12.22 -0.10
N TYR A 18 5.02 -11.20 -0.60
CA TYR A 18 5.62 -10.18 0.24
C TYR A 18 4.57 -9.38 1.00
N LEU A 19 3.50 -8.96 0.33
CA LEU A 19 2.41 -8.22 0.97
C LEU A 19 1.67 -9.07 2.02
N ALA A 20 1.52 -10.37 1.79
CA ALA A 20 0.95 -11.29 2.77
C ALA A 20 1.83 -11.39 4.02
N SER A 21 3.14 -11.52 3.82
CA SER A 21 4.12 -11.56 4.91
C SER A 21 4.14 -10.25 5.70
N PHE A 22 4.06 -9.11 5.00
CA PHE A 22 3.97 -7.80 5.63
C PHE A 22 2.71 -7.69 6.50
N HIS A 23 1.56 -8.11 5.97
CA HIS A 23 0.29 -8.07 6.69
C HIS A 23 0.31 -8.97 7.93
N ALA A 24 0.80 -10.21 7.82
CA ALA A 24 0.89 -11.13 8.95
C ALA A 24 1.77 -10.57 10.08
N ARG A 25 2.91 -9.96 9.74
CA ARG A 25 3.81 -9.31 10.70
C ARG A 25 3.21 -8.03 11.29
N PHE A 26 2.46 -7.25 10.52
CA PHE A 26 1.75 -6.08 11.03
C PHE A 26 0.73 -6.47 12.09
N GLU A 27 -0.11 -7.48 11.80
CA GLU A 27 -1.11 -8.00 12.75
C GLU A 27 -0.47 -8.57 14.01
N GLN A 28 0.69 -9.23 13.88
CA GLN A 28 1.44 -9.79 15.00
C GLN A 28 2.08 -8.71 15.90
N ILE A 29 2.57 -7.61 15.31
CA ILE A 29 3.12 -6.48 16.07
C ILE A 29 2.03 -5.75 16.85
N HIS A 30 0.80 -5.72 16.31
CA HIS A 30 -0.39 -5.15 16.95
C HIS A 30 -0.17 -3.72 17.51
N PRO A 31 0.23 -2.75 16.66
CA PRO A 31 0.75 -1.45 17.09
C PRO A 31 -0.28 -0.49 17.71
N PHE A 32 -1.59 -0.72 17.52
CA PHE A 32 -2.65 0.16 17.99
C PHE A 32 -3.45 -0.51 19.12
N ALA A 33 -4.13 0.29 19.95
CA ALA A 33 -4.97 -0.21 21.04
C ALA A 33 -6.20 -1.01 20.55
N ASP A 34 -6.76 -0.61 19.40
CA ASP A 34 -7.83 -1.30 18.67
C ASP A 34 -7.68 -0.99 17.18
N GLY A 35 -8.31 -1.79 16.34
CA GLY A 35 -8.45 -1.53 14.92
C GLY A 35 -7.31 -2.08 14.07
N ASN A 36 -6.37 -2.82 14.65
CA ASN A 36 -5.24 -3.43 13.93
C ASN A 36 -5.73 -4.19 12.69
N GLY A 37 -6.67 -5.13 12.84
CA GLY A 37 -7.23 -5.85 11.69
C GLY A 37 -7.83 -4.95 10.59
N ARG A 38 -8.51 -3.86 10.97
CA ARG A 38 -9.09 -2.91 10.00
C ARG A 38 -7.99 -2.16 9.26
N VAL A 39 -7.01 -1.65 9.99
CA VAL A 39 -5.87 -0.90 9.44
C VAL A 39 -4.98 -1.81 8.60
N GLY A 40 -4.69 -3.04 9.05
CA GLY A 40 -3.86 -4.01 8.34
C GLY A 40 -4.44 -4.41 7.01
N ARG A 41 -5.76 -4.62 6.93
CA ARG A 41 -6.45 -4.88 5.66
C ARG A 41 -6.49 -3.66 4.74
N LEU A 42 -6.69 -2.46 5.29
CA LEU A 42 -6.64 -1.22 4.49
C LEU A 42 -5.24 -0.93 3.93
N ILE A 43 -4.18 -1.17 4.72
CA ILE A 43 -2.81 -1.07 4.23
C ILE A 43 -2.60 -2.08 3.09
N LEU A 44 -2.97 -3.34 3.29
CA LEU A 44 -2.84 -4.38 2.27
C LEU A 44 -3.56 -4.00 0.96
N TYR A 45 -4.80 -3.52 1.06
CA TYR A 45 -5.59 -3.05 -0.08
C TYR A 45 -4.87 -1.91 -0.83
N LYS A 46 -4.42 -0.88 -0.10
CA LYS A 46 -3.71 0.27 -0.65
C LYS A 46 -2.37 -0.11 -1.30
N GLU A 47 -1.67 -1.08 -0.72
CA GLU A 47 -0.40 -1.56 -1.24
C GLU A 47 -0.55 -2.43 -2.49
N CYS A 48 -1.62 -3.24 -2.58
CA CYS A 48 -1.97 -3.94 -3.81
C CYS A 48 -2.16 -2.93 -4.95
N LEU A 49 -2.98 -1.89 -4.74
CA LEU A 49 -3.19 -0.83 -5.74
C LEU A 49 -1.89 -0.15 -6.16
N LYS A 50 -1.04 0.21 -5.20
CA LYS A 50 0.25 0.88 -5.47
C LYS A 50 1.20 0.01 -6.32
N GLU A 51 1.18 -1.30 -6.12
CA GLU A 51 2.08 -2.24 -6.81
C GLU A 51 1.48 -2.79 -8.11
N GLY A 52 0.24 -2.40 -8.48
CA GLY A 52 -0.46 -2.92 -9.66
C GLY A 52 -0.94 -4.37 -9.48
N ILE A 53 -1.18 -4.77 -8.24
CA ILE A 53 -1.73 -6.06 -7.85
C ILE A 53 -3.22 -5.90 -7.61
N THR A 54 -4.02 -6.86 -8.10
CA THR A 54 -5.47 -6.87 -7.88
C THR A 54 -5.76 -6.77 -6.38
N PRO A 55 -6.46 -5.73 -5.90
CA PRO A 55 -6.80 -5.66 -4.49
C PRO A 55 -7.92 -6.66 -4.17
N PHE A 56 -8.21 -6.86 -2.89
CA PHE A 56 -9.23 -7.79 -2.45
C PHE A 56 -9.80 -7.37 -1.09
N ILE A 57 -10.97 -7.89 -0.79
CA ILE A 57 -11.68 -7.65 0.46
C ILE A 57 -11.78 -9.00 1.16
N VAL A 58 -11.41 -9.05 2.44
CA VAL A 58 -11.64 -10.23 3.27
C VAL A 58 -13.14 -10.29 3.58
N ASP A 59 -13.85 -11.21 2.93
CA ASP A 59 -15.29 -11.40 3.11
C ASP A 59 -15.61 -11.91 4.53
N ASP A 60 -16.63 -11.36 5.17
CA ASP A 60 -17.07 -11.77 6.51
C ASP A 60 -17.50 -13.24 6.55
N THR A 61 -18.05 -13.76 5.46
CA THR A 61 -18.44 -15.18 5.32
C THR A 61 -17.25 -16.13 5.34
N ARG A 62 -16.05 -15.63 4.99
CA ARG A 62 -14.79 -16.39 4.92
C ARG A 62 -13.77 -15.96 5.97
N LYS A 63 -14.22 -15.22 6.98
CA LYS A 63 -13.34 -14.68 8.02
C LYS A 63 -12.65 -15.76 8.85
N ALA A 64 -13.30 -16.92 9.03
CA ALA A 64 -12.69 -18.08 9.69
C ALA A 64 -11.47 -18.60 8.92
N ASP A 65 -11.58 -18.76 7.59
CA ASP A 65 -10.47 -19.17 6.73
C ASP A 65 -9.30 -18.20 6.83
N TYR A 66 -9.58 -16.89 6.83
CA TYR A 66 -8.59 -15.85 6.98
C TYR A 66 -7.82 -15.97 8.30
N TYR A 67 -8.51 -16.14 9.43
CA TYR A 67 -7.85 -16.28 10.72
C TYR A 67 -7.04 -17.57 10.82
N ASN A 68 -7.56 -18.68 10.32
CA ASN A 68 -6.83 -19.94 10.27
C ASN A 68 -5.55 -19.80 9.42
N ALA A 69 -5.64 -19.17 8.25
CA ALA A 69 -4.48 -18.94 7.39
C ALA A 69 -3.46 -17.98 8.01
N LEU A 70 -3.93 -16.96 8.74
CA LEU A 70 -3.08 -16.03 9.48
C LEU A 70 -2.35 -16.73 10.63
N GLU A 71 -3.03 -17.61 11.36
CA GLU A 71 -2.44 -18.45 12.40
C GLU A 71 -1.39 -19.40 11.82
N GLN A 72 -1.66 -20.05 10.67
CA GLN A 72 -0.68 -20.87 9.96
C GLN A 72 0.62 -20.10 9.68
N PHE A 73 0.49 -18.83 9.27
CA PHE A 73 1.65 -17.97 9.08
C PHE A 73 2.38 -17.67 10.40
N GLN A 74 1.65 -17.18 11.40
CA GLN A 74 2.25 -16.59 12.61
C GLN A 74 2.80 -17.63 13.60
N ALA A 75 2.12 -18.76 13.74
CA ALA A 75 2.48 -19.80 14.71
C ALA A 75 3.38 -20.89 14.12
N TYR A 76 3.26 -21.15 12.81
CA TYR A 76 3.91 -22.30 12.18
C TYR A 76 4.86 -21.94 11.04
N ASP A 77 5.06 -20.65 10.75
CA ASP A 77 5.85 -20.14 9.61
C ASP A 77 5.38 -20.73 8.26
N ASN A 78 4.13 -21.20 8.20
CA ASN A 78 3.52 -21.77 7.00
C ASN A 78 2.79 -20.68 6.23
N HIS A 79 3.46 -20.09 5.24
CA HIS A 79 2.97 -18.88 4.56
C HIS A 79 1.93 -19.17 3.49
N GLN A 80 1.96 -20.38 2.92
CA GLN A 80 1.18 -20.73 1.73
C GLN A 80 -0.34 -20.57 1.92
N PRO A 81 -0.95 -20.98 3.05
CA PRO A 81 -2.39 -20.82 3.27
C PRO A 81 -2.86 -19.37 3.16
N LEU A 82 -2.08 -18.41 3.67
CA LEU A 82 -2.45 -16.99 3.64
C LEU A 82 -2.33 -16.42 2.23
N ILE A 83 -1.29 -16.83 1.49
CA ILE A 83 -1.08 -16.43 0.10
C ILE A 83 -2.22 -16.98 -0.78
N ASP A 84 -2.58 -18.25 -0.62
CA ASP A 84 -3.67 -18.90 -1.36
C ASP A 84 -5.02 -18.27 -1.03
N TYR A 85 -5.26 -17.99 0.26
CA TYR A 85 -6.45 -17.27 0.69
C TYR A 85 -6.57 -15.92 -0.01
N PHE A 86 -5.53 -15.08 0.02
CA PHE A 86 -5.52 -13.79 -0.67
C PHE A 86 -5.67 -13.91 -2.19
N ALA A 87 -5.01 -14.87 -2.83
CA ALA A 87 -5.18 -15.12 -4.26
C ALA A 87 -6.62 -15.53 -4.60
N SER A 88 -7.30 -16.26 -3.71
CA SER A 88 -8.71 -16.61 -3.89
C SER A 88 -9.63 -15.38 -3.76
N GLU A 89 -9.39 -14.51 -2.77
CA GLU A 89 -10.14 -13.26 -2.58
C GLU A 89 -9.93 -12.28 -3.75
N GLN A 90 -8.74 -12.25 -4.35
CA GLN A 90 -8.49 -11.50 -5.59
C GLN A 90 -9.37 -11.96 -6.75
N LYS A 91 -9.56 -13.27 -6.91
CA LYS A 91 -10.43 -13.83 -7.95
C LYS A 91 -11.90 -13.46 -7.68
N PHE A 92 -12.35 -13.56 -6.43
CA PHE A 92 -13.71 -13.14 -6.06
C PHE A 92 -13.93 -11.66 -6.33
N TYR A 93 -13.01 -10.80 -5.91
CA TYR A 93 -13.09 -9.36 -6.12
C TYR A 93 -13.09 -8.99 -7.61
N ALA A 94 -12.21 -9.59 -8.41
CA ALA A 94 -12.18 -9.36 -9.85
C ALA A 94 -13.48 -9.78 -10.54
N ASN A 95 -14.07 -10.91 -10.14
CA ASN A 95 -15.35 -11.37 -10.65
C ASN A 95 -16.51 -10.47 -10.20
N TYR A 96 -16.50 -10.01 -8.95
CA TYR A 96 -17.46 -9.06 -8.42
C TYR A 96 -17.49 -7.76 -9.26
N LEU A 97 -16.31 -7.19 -9.56
CA LEU A 97 -16.20 -5.98 -10.38
C LEU A 97 -16.74 -6.20 -11.81
N LYS A 98 -16.36 -7.31 -12.45
CA LYS A 98 -16.89 -7.67 -13.78
C LYS A 98 -18.41 -7.76 -13.78
N ASN A 99 -18.99 -8.41 -12.77
CA ASN A 99 -20.44 -8.58 -12.64
C ASN A 99 -21.16 -7.25 -12.38
N LYS A 100 -20.47 -6.24 -11.83
CA LYS A 100 -20.97 -4.88 -11.66
C LYS A 100 -20.80 -3.98 -12.88
N GLY A 101 -20.30 -4.52 -14.00
CA GLY A 101 -20.07 -3.75 -15.22
C GLY A 101 -18.87 -2.79 -15.13
N PHE A 102 -17.96 -3.02 -14.17
CA PHE A 102 -16.75 -2.23 -14.09
C PHE A 102 -15.82 -2.56 -15.27
N ALA A 103 -15.65 -1.60 -16.18
CA ALA A 103 -14.79 -1.71 -17.36
C ALA A 103 -13.40 -1.04 -17.18
N GLY A 104 -13.12 -0.51 -15.99
CA GLY A 104 -11.82 0.08 -15.68
C GLY A 104 -10.74 -0.99 -15.60
N LYS A 105 -9.48 -0.58 -15.79
CA LYS A 105 -8.36 -1.47 -15.49
C LYS A 105 -8.32 -1.65 -13.98
N ILE A 106 -8.43 -2.90 -13.54
CA ILE A 106 -8.30 -3.26 -12.12
C ILE A 106 -6.86 -2.97 -11.63
N ASN A 107 -5.90 -3.05 -12.57
CA ASN A 107 -4.50 -2.65 -12.38
C ASN A 107 -4.10 -1.75 -13.57
N ASP A 108 -3.96 -0.45 -13.33
CA ASP A 108 -3.14 0.35 -14.25
C ASP A 108 -1.68 -0.09 -14.08
N SER A 109 -0.95 -0.22 -15.20
CA SER A 109 0.51 -0.31 -15.17
C SER A 109 1.06 0.80 -14.29
N LYS A 110 2.15 0.57 -13.54
CA LYS A 110 2.80 1.53 -12.62
C LYS A 110 3.14 2.87 -13.29
N ASP A 111 2.15 3.71 -13.59
CA ASP A 111 2.32 5.14 -13.82
C ASP A 111 2.39 5.76 -12.43
N ARG A 112 3.62 6.01 -11.99
CA ARG A 112 3.94 6.48 -10.63
C ARG A 112 3.47 7.92 -10.35
N ASP A 113 2.54 8.46 -11.14
CA ASP A 113 2.27 9.90 -11.27
C ASP A 113 0.85 10.31 -10.89
N VAL A 114 0.17 9.60 -9.98
CA VAL A 114 -1.15 10.07 -9.47
C VAL A 114 -0.98 11.14 -8.38
N ILE A 115 0.20 11.23 -7.75
CA ILE A 115 0.50 12.23 -6.71
C ILE A 115 1.66 13.14 -7.16
N ASN A 116 1.53 13.77 -8.33
CA ASN A 116 2.30 14.97 -8.61
C ASN A 116 1.45 15.99 -9.39
N LYS A 117 0.66 16.78 -8.66
CA LYS A 117 -0.02 17.95 -9.21
C LYS A 117 0.40 19.21 -8.43
N LYS A 118 1.47 19.83 -8.93
CA LYS A 118 1.84 21.27 -8.91
C LYS A 118 1.70 22.03 -7.57
N SER A 119 2.83 22.31 -6.91
CA SER A 119 3.10 23.69 -6.50
C SER A 119 3.75 24.41 -7.68
N LYS A 120 2.96 25.22 -8.42
CA LYS A 120 3.51 26.21 -9.35
C LYS A 120 3.61 27.56 -8.64
N SER A 121 4.85 28.00 -8.47
CA SER A 121 5.40 29.36 -8.56
C SER A 121 4.57 30.55 -8.05
N ALA A 122 5.10 31.21 -7.02
CA ALA A 122 5.06 32.67 -6.91
C ALA A 122 6.49 33.17 -7.11
N ASP A 123 6.81 33.54 -8.36
CA ASP A 123 7.87 34.49 -8.65
C ASP A 123 7.11 35.77 -9.02
N ASP A 124 7.04 36.72 -8.09
CA ASP A 124 6.61 38.07 -8.43
C ASP A 124 7.71 39.05 -8.05
N SER A 125 8.20 39.65 -9.11
CA SER A 125 9.24 40.66 -9.19
C SER A 125 9.02 41.81 -8.20
N HIS A 126 10.05 42.14 -7.41
CA HIS A 126 10.20 43.48 -6.85
C HIS A 126 11.54 44.09 -7.24
N LYS A 127 11.41 45.13 -8.06
CA LYS A 127 12.39 46.14 -8.51
C LYS A 127 13.50 46.43 -7.49
N LYS A 128 14.75 46.40 -7.97
CA LYS A 128 15.87 47.16 -7.40
C LYS A 128 15.59 48.67 -7.40
N PRO A 129 16.11 49.40 -6.41
CA PRO A 129 16.64 50.74 -6.64
C PRO A 129 18.16 50.79 -6.46
N ASN A 130 18.80 51.52 -7.37
CA ASN A 130 20.22 51.91 -7.40
C ASN A 130 20.61 52.81 -6.22
N LYS A 131 21.90 52.73 -5.80
CA LYS A 131 22.82 53.84 -5.45
C LYS A 131 24.18 53.25 -4.94
N THR A 132 25.24 53.25 -5.76
CA THR A 132 26.38 54.20 -5.88
C THR A 132 27.57 54.03 -4.91
N LYS A 133 28.73 53.74 -5.54
CA LYS A 133 30.12 54.25 -5.37
C LYS A 133 31.04 53.80 -4.20
N GLY A 134 32.17 53.19 -4.61
CA GLY A 134 33.55 53.31 -4.06
C GLY A 134 33.83 52.56 -2.75
N PHE A 135 35.02 52.03 -2.45
CA PHE A 135 36.38 52.23 -2.94
C PHE A 135 37.18 50.93 -2.68
N SER A 136 38.27 50.69 -3.43
CA SER A 136 39.25 49.62 -3.13
C SER A 136 40.19 50.02 -1.98
N LEU A 137 40.67 49.02 -1.24
CA LEU A 137 42.01 48.93 -0.68
C LEU A 137 42.46 47.47 -0.79
#